data_AF-A0AAV6X1B2-F1
#
_entry.id   AF-A0AAV6X1B2-F1
#
_cell.length_a   1.000
_cell.length_b   1.000
_cell.length_c   1.000
_cell.angle_alpha   90.00
_cell.angle_beta   90.00
_cell.angle_gamma   90.00
#
_symmetry.space_group_name_H-M   'P 1'
#
loop_
_entity.id
_entity.type
_entity.pdbx_description
1 polymer ?
#
loop_
_entity_poly.entity_id
_entity_poly.type
_entity_poly.pdbx_seq_one_letter_code
_entity_poly.pdbx_strand_id
1 'polypeptide(L)'
;MDALAREHLDHEWTPNEVVKVLPLTKKYTFELGCKLLLGVVDPEHIKRLADCFGPAVNGMLSVPIDFPGTNYNRAIKAGKTMREELIRIIRERRKEMMMENKEIEGRDLLSKMLLLTDEDVHSFSDLEIFINIFGLLVASFDTTSSTVTSIFWTVHSSHKNPKYFREPEKFDPSRFDESGPAPYTFVPFGGGPGMCPGKEYAKLEILVFMHNVVTRFKLEKTIPDEKIVYYTSAMPECGLPVRLQPHGK
;
A
#
# COMPACT_ATOMS: atom_id res chain seq x y z
N MET A 1 2.41 -12.67 -3.98
CA MET A 1 1.51 -12.11 -2.95
C MET A 1 1.32 -13.12 -1.82
N ASP A 2 0.61 -14.23 -2.05
CA ASP A 2 0.33 -15.24 -1.00
C ASP A 2 1.58 -15.83 -0.31
N ALA A 3 2.61 -16.21 -1.08
CA ALA A 3 3.88 -16.65 -0.50
C ALA A 3 4.53 -15.60 0.41
N LEU A 4 4.50 -14.33 0.00
CA LEU A 4 5.05 -13.22 0.79
C LEU A 4 4.22 -12.95 2.05
N ALA A 5 2.89 -13.08 1.96
CA ALA A 5 2.02 -12.96 3.12
C ALA A 5 2.33 -14.03 4.16
N ARG A 6 2.51 -15.29 3.73
CA ARG A 6 2.92 -16.38 4.63
C ARG A 6 4.28 -16.13 5.29
N GLU A 7 5.27 -15.78 4.48
CA GLU A 7 6.63 -15.47 4.95
C GLU A 7 6.61 -14.32 5.96
N HIS A 8 5.92 -13.22 5.66
CA HIS A 8 5.76 -12.09 6.56
C HIS A 8 5.13 -12.49 7.91
N LEU A 9 4.07 -13.30 7.90
CA LEU A 9 3.44 -13.79 9.13
C LEU A 9 4.34 -14.79 9.89
N ASP A 10 5.12 -15.61 9.19
CA ASP A 10 6.07 -16.55 9.81
C ASP A 10 7.20 -15.81 10.54
N HIS A 11 7.73 -14.76 9.93
CA HIS A 11 8.87 -14.01 10.49
C HIS A 11 8.46 -12.94 11.51
N GLU A 12 7.39 -12.19 11.25
CA GLU A 12 7.07 -11.00 12.02
C GLU A 12 5.94 -11.23 13.05
N TRP A 13 5.08 -12.22 12.83
CA TRP A 13 3.90 -12.44 13.68
C TRP A 13 4.06 -13.66 14.58
N THR A 14 4.36 -14.82 14.00
CA THR A 14 4.42 -16.11 14.68
C THR A 14 5.34 -16.15 15.91
N PRO A 15 6.52 -15.48 15.93
CA PRO A 15 7.40 -15.48 17.11
C PRO A 15 6.88 -14.63 18.28
N ASN A 16 5.83 -13.82 18.07
CA ASN A 16 5.38 -12.80 19.01
C ASN A 16 4.00 -13.14 19.58
N GLU A 17 3.83 -12.97 20.90
CA GLU A 17 2.51 -13.11 21.54
C GLU A 17 1.60 -11.91 21.24
N VAL A 18 2.17 -10.72 21.16
CA VAL A 18 1.47 -9.47 20.85
C VAL A 18 2.19 -8.75 19.72
N VAL A 19 1.44 -8.31 18.72
CA VAL A 19 1.96 -7.55 17.58
C VAL A 19 1.18 -6.27 17.37
N LYS A 20 1.85 -5.24 16.83
CA LYS A 20 1.18 -4.04 16.33
C LYS A 20 0.85 -4.24 14.86
N VAL A 21 -0.44 -4.36 14.54
CA VAL A 21 -0.90 -4.68 13.17
C VAL A 21 -0.48 -3.61 12.17
N LEU A 22 -0.70 -2.33 12.49
CA LEU A 22 -0.44 -1.24 11.54
C LEU A 22 1.01 -1.20 11.01
N PRO A 23 2.07 -1.16 11.86
CA PRO A 23 3.44 -1.11 11.36
C PRO A 23 3.86 -2.38 10.61
N LEU A 24 3.38 -3.56 11.01
CA LEU A 24 3.69 -4.81 10.31
C LEU A 24 3.02 -4.87 8.95
N THR A 25 1.75 -4.48 8.86
CA THR A 25 1.05 -4.35 7.58
C THR A 25 1.74 -3.34 6.67
N LYS A 26 2.16 -2.17 7.18
CA LYS A 26 2.94 -1.19 6.39
C LYS A 26 4.22 -1.80 5.80
N LYS A 27 4.94 -2.60 6.59
CA LYS A 27 6.13 -3.32 6.14
C LYS A 27 5.80 -4.30 5.01
N TYR A 28 4.76 -5.12 5.19
CA TYR A 28 4.29 -6.08 4.20
C TYR A 28 3.87 -5.42 2.88
N THR A 29 3.01 -4.39 2.93
CA THR A 29 2.50 -3.73 1.72
C THR A 29 3.60 -3.00 0.96
N PHE A 30 4.56 -2.38 1.66
CA PHE A 30 5.73 -1.76 1.04
C PHE A 30 6.60 -2.79 0.30
N GLU A 31 6.94 -3.89 0.96
CA GLU A 31 7.74 -4.97 0.39
C GLU A 31 7.06 -5.60 -0.83
N LEU A 32 5.75 -5.85 -0.73
CA LEU A 32 4.96 -6.35 -1.85
C LEU A 32 4.96 -5.37 -3.03
N GLY A 33 4.80 -4.07 -2.75
CA GLY A 33 4.89 -3.00 -3.74
C GLY A 33 6.24 -2.96 -4.45
N CYS A 34 7.35 -3.03 -3.70
CA CYS A 34 8.70 -3.12 -4.28
C CYS A 34 8.84 -4.35 -5.19
N LYS A 35 8.34 -5.52 -4.76
CA LYS A 35 8.45 -6.77 -5.52
C LYS A 35 7.61 -6.76 -6.80
N LEU A 36 6.39 -6.25 -6.75
CA LEU A 36 5.45 -6.28 -7.89
C LEU A 36 5.64 -5.13 -8.86
N LEU A 37 6.00 -3.94 -8.37
CA LEU A 37 6.16 -2.74 -9.21
C LEU A 37 7.59 -2.62 -9.77
N LEU A 38 8.60 -2.96 -8.97
CA LEU A 38 10.03 -2.78 -9.33
C LEU A 38 10.75 -4.10 -9.65
N GLY A 39 10.17 -5.25 -9.27
CA GLY A 39 10.89 -6.53 -9.31
C GLY A 39 12.04 -6.62 -8.31
N VAL A 40 12.09 -5.73 -7.31
CA VAL A 40 13.16 -5.73 -6.28
C VAL A 40 12.81 -6.74 -5.19
N VAL A 41 13.71 -7.71 -4.97
CA VAL A 41 13.55 -8.78 -3.98
C VAL A 41 14.66 -8.81 -2.92
N ASP A 42 15.72 -8.03 -3.09
CA ASP A 42 16.83 -7.96 -2.13
C ASP A 42 16.40 -7.20 -0.86
N PRO A 43 16.43 -7.82 0.34
CA PRO A 43 15.96 -7.19 1.57
C PRO A 43 16.72 -5.91 1.93
N GLU A 44 18.03 -5.86 1.66
CA GLU A 44 18.84 -4.66 1.93
C GLU A 44 18.44 -3.50 1.00
N HIS A 45 18.11 -3.79 -0.25
CA HIS A 45 17.60 -2.79 -1.18
C HIS A 45 16.20 -2.28 -0.76
N ILE A 46 15.31 -3.20 -0.38
CA ILE A 46 13.97 -2.83 0.11
C ILE A 46 14.07 -1.95 1.35
N LYS A 47 14.97 -2.29 2.28
CA LYS A 47 15.24 -1.48 3.48
C LYS A 47 15.72 -0.07 3.13
N ARG A 48 16.70 0.07 2.22
CA ARG A 48 17.17 1.39 1.76
C ARG A 48 16.05 2.23 1.16
N LEU A 49 15.16 1.62 0.36
CA LEU A 49 14.00 2.30 -0.18
C LEU A 49 13.01 2.70 0.93
N ALA A 50 12.75 1.81 1.91
CA ALA A 50 11.84 2.10 3.03
C ALA A 50 12.33 3.28 3.88
N ASP A 51 13.64 3.36 4.15
CA ASP A 51 14.26 4.39 4.98
C ASP A 51 14.07 5.81 4.40
N CYS A 52 14.08 5.94 3.07
CA CYS A 52 13.81 7.22 2.41
C CYS A 52 12.33 7.42 2.06
N PHE A 53 11.54 6.36 1.92
CA PHE A 53 10.12 6.45 1.57
C PHE A 53 9.27 7.09 2.67
N GLY A 54 9.41 6.65 3.93
CA GLY A 54 8.61 7.16 5.04
C GLY A 54 8.70 8.69 5.21
N PRO A 55 9.91 9.27 5.31
CA PRO A 55 10.08 10.72 5.38
C PRO A 55 9.58 11.45 4.14
N ALA A 56 9.72 10.86 2.93
CA ALA A 56 9.23 11.47 1.69
C ALA A 56 7.70 11.59 1.68
N VAL A 57 6.97 10.54 2.08
CA VAL A 57 5.50 10.55 2.16
C VAL A 57 5.01 11.47 3.27
N ASN A 58 5.63 11.43 4.44
CA ASN A 58 5.22 12.25 5.60
C ASN A 58 5.26 13.76 5.34
N GLY A 59 6.14 14.24 4.46
CA GLY A 59 6.17 15.65 4.11
C GLY A 59 5.25 16.05 2.95
N MET A 60 4.73 15.11 2.17
CA MET A 60 3.84 15.38 1.03
C MET A 60 2.55 16.10 1.46
N LEU A 61 2.04 15.77 2.65
CA LEU A 61 0.82 16.35 3.22
C LEU A 61 1.11 17.27 4.42
N SER A 62 2.37 17.69 4.57
CA SER A 62 2.78 18.66 5.57
C SER A 62 2.71 20.09 5.04
N VAL A 63 2.74 21.07 5.96
CA VAL A 63 2.82 22.49 5.57
C VAL A 63 4.12 22.71 4.78
N PRO A 64 4.08 23.32 3.58
CA PRO A 64 5.22 23.42 2.67
C PRO A 64 6.24 24.49 3.11
N ILE A 65 6.84 24.29 4.29
CA ILE A 65 7.84 25.18 4.88
C ILE A 65 9.19 24.48 4.85
N ASP A 66 10.07 24.93 3.97
CA ASP A 66 11.44 24.41 3.84
C ASP A 66 12.36 25.03 4.90
N PHE A 67 12.22 24.57 6.13
CA PHE A 67 13.04 24.98 7.27
C PHE A 67 13.63 23.75 7.98
N PRO A 68 14.90 23.78 8.43
CA PRO A 68 15.51 22.64 9.11
C PRO A 68 14.66 22.13 10.28
N GLY A 69 14.37 20.83 10.28
CA GLY A 69 13.56 20.17 11.31
C GLY A 69 12.06 20.02 10.97
N THR A 70 11.55 20.65 9.90
CA THR A 70 10.17 20.42 9.44
C THR A 70 10.02 19.08 8.70
N ASN A 71 8.79 18.56 8.65
CA ASN A 71 8.45 17.39 7.84
C ASN A 71 8.74 17.65 6.34
N TYR A 72 8.44 18.85 5.86
CA TYR A 72 8.67 19.25 4.47
C TYR A 72 10.16 19.28 4.10
N ASN A 73 11.04 19.86 4.93
CA ASN A 73 12.49 19.85 4.70
C ASN A 73 13.06 18.41 4.66
N ARG A 74 12.60 17.54 5.57
CA ARG A 74 12.98 16.13 5.56
C ARG A 74 12.51 15.41 4.29
N ALA A 75 11.29 15.68 3.85
CA ALA A 75 10.74 15.07 2.63
C ALA A 75 11.45 15.51 1.37
N ILE A 76 11.89 16.77 1.25
CA ILE A 76 12.71 17.22 0.11
C ILE A 76 14.01 16.39 0.03
N LYS A 77 14.72 16.25 1.16
CA LYS A 77 15.97 15.48 1.21
C LYS A 77 15.74 14.01 0.89
N ALA A 78 14.74 13.39 1.52
CA ALA A 78 14.41 11.99 1.32
C ALA A 78 13.91 11.71 -0.11
N GLY A 79 13.12 12.62 -0.69
CA GLY A 79 12.65 12.56 -2.06
C GLY A 79 13.77 12.66 -3.09
N LYS A 80 14.84 13.42 -2.80
CA LYS A 80 16.05 13.44 -3.63
C LYS A 80 16.75 12.08 -3.62
N THR A 81 16.99 11.51 -2.44
CA THR A 81 17.60 10.17 -2.30
C THR A 81 16.75 9.10 -2.98
N MET A 82 15.43 9.13 -2.77
CA MET A 82 14.49 8.20 -3.42
C MET A 82 14.57 8.27 -4.94
N ARG A 83 14.64 9.49 -5.50
CA ARG A 83 14.79 9.71 -6.94
C ARG A 83 16.07 9.10 -7.47
N GLU A 84 17.20 9.31 -6.79
CA GLU A 84 18.50 8.77 -7.19
C GLU A 84 18.50 7.23 -7.20
N GLU A 85 17.96 6.60 -6.16
CA GLU A 85 17.85 5.14 -6.05
C GLU A 85 16.93 4.54 -7.13
N LEU A 86 15.73 5.10 -7.33
CA LEU A 86 14.79 4.60 -8.33
C LEU A 86 15.30 4.79 -9.77
N ILE A 87 15.93 5.93 -10.08
CA ILE A 87 16.56 6.13 -11.39
C ILE A 87 17.71 5.14 -11.61
N ARG A 88 18.48 4.80 -10.57
CA ARG A 88 19.52 3.77 -10.67
C ARG A 88 18.90 2.42 -11.08
N ILE A 89 17.83 1.99 -10.39
CA ILE A 89 17.10 0.74 -10.71
C ILE A 89 16.59 0.75 -12.16
N ILE A 90 15.96 1.85 -12.59
CA ILE A 90 15.42 1.99 -13.95
C ILE A 90 16.54 1.83 -15.00
N ARG A 91 17.69 2.46 -14.77
CA ARG A 91 18.84 2.42 -15.70
C ARG A 91 19.53 1.06 -15.73
N GLU A 92 19.70 0.41 -14.59
CA GLU A 92 20.25 -0.94 -14.50
C GLU A 92 19.36 -1.92 -15.26
N ARG A 93 18.04 -1.89 -15.00
CA ARG A 93 17.08 -2.76 -15.69
C ARG A 93 17.04 -2.50 -17.20
N ARG A 94 17.09 -1.24 -17.65
CA ARG A 94 17.16 -0.91 -19.08
C ARG A 94 18.40 -1.52 -19.75
N LYS A 95 19.55 -1.48 -19.09
CA LYS A 95 20.80 -2.09 -19.62
C LYS A 95 20.69 -3.62 -19.70
N GLU A 96 20.15 -4.27 -18.67
CA GLU A 96 19.94 -5.72 -18.65
C GLU A 96 19.05 -6.18 -19.82
N MET A 97 17.95 -5.45 -20.07
CA MET A 97 17.03 -5.72 -21.18
C MET A 97 17.71 -5.58 -22.56
N MET A 98 18.57 -4.59 -22.74
CA MET A 98 19.27 -4.37 -24.02
C MET A 98 20.38 -5.40 -24.29
N MET A 99 21.00 -5.96 -23.26
CA MET A 99 22.12 -6.90 -23.42
C MET A 99 21.71 -8.36 -23.60
N GLU A 100 20.61 -8.80 -22.97
CA GLU A 100 20.30 -10.24 -22.94
C GLU A 100 19.42 -10.74 -24.10
N ASN A 101 18.84 -9.87 -24.94
CA ASN A 101 17.86 -10.22 -26.00
C ASN A 101 16.76 -11.20 -25.54
N LYS A 102 16.55 -11.28 -24.22
CA LYS A 102 15.46 -12.01 -23.61
C LYS A 102 14.29 -11.07 -23.69
N GLU A 103 13.18 -11.58 -24.21
CA GLU A 103 11.89 -11.21 -23.66
C GLU A 103 12.03 -11.39 -22.14
N ILE A 104 12.37 -10.32 -21.43
CA ILE A 104 12.07 -10.22 -20.02
C ILE A 104 10.55 -10.14 -20.05
N GLU A 105 9.90 -11.31 -20.11
CA GLU A 105 8.46 -11.46 -19.96
C GLU A 105 8.07 -10.50 -18.83
N GLY A 106 7.30 -9.47 -19.16
CA GLY A 106 7.00 -8.36 -18.26
C GLY A 106 6.25 -8.84 -17.03
N ARG A 107 6.98 -9.34 -16.03
CA ARG A 107 6.43 -9.84 -14.77
C ARG A 107 6.09 -8.69 -13.83
N ASP A 108 6.85 -7.59 -13.91
CA ASP A 108 6.65 -6.39 -13.11
C ASP A 108 6.31 -5.16 -13.97
N LEU A 109 5.74 -4.13 -13.33
CA LEU A 109 5.25 -2.95 -14.03
C LEU A 109 6.39 -2.11 -14.64
N LEU A 110 7.54 -2.02 -13.96
CA LEU A 110 8.72 -1.31 -14.49
C LEU A 110 9.16 -1.91 -15.82
N SER A 111 9.28 -3.24 -15.92
CA SER A 111 9.60 -3.92 -17.17
C SER A 111 8.55 -3.63 -18.25
N LYS A 112 7.26 -3.62 -17.93
CA LYS A 112 6.21 -3.25 -18.89
C LYS A 112 6.34 -1.79 -19.36
N MET A 113 6.62 -0.85 -18.46
CA MET A 113 6.83 0.56 -18.80
C MET A 113 8.07 0.77 -19.66
N LEU A 114 9.12 -0.03 -19.47
CA LEU A 114 10.33 -0.01 -20.29
C LEU A 114 10.11 -0.66 -21.67
N LEU A 115 9.20 -1.62 -21.78
CA LEU A 115 8.81 -2.27 -23.04
C LEU A 115 7.75 -1.48 -23.83
N LEU A 116 6.98 -0.62 -23.17
CA LEU A 116 6.04 0.33 -23.79
C LEU A 116 6.82 1.43 -24.50
N THR A 117 7.48 1.03 -25.58
CA THR A 117 7.97 1.88 -26.67
C THR A 117 7.07 1.58 -27.85
N ASP A 118 5.82 2.03 -27.81
CA ASP A 118 4.90 1.76 -28.92
C ASP A 118 4.82 2.94 -29.88
N GLU A 119 4.68 2.60 -31.15
CA GLU A 119 4.20 3.27 -32.38
C GLU A 119 4.03 4.82 -32.48
N ASP A 120 3.87 5.54 -31.37
CA ASP A 120 3.76 6.99 -31.26
C ASP A 120 5.01 7.62 -30.59
N VAL A 121 6.12 7.72 -31.34
CA VAL A 121 7.23 8.70 -31.28
C VAL A 121 7.90 9.06 -29.91
N HIS A 122 7.39 8.73 -28.73
CA HIS A 122 7.98 9.09 -27.42
C HIS A 122 8.00 7.91 -26.45
N SER A 123 9.20 7.39 -26.20
CA SER A 123 9.48 6.53 -25.03
C SER A 123 9.37 7.35 -23.74
N PHE A 124 8.82 6.77 -22.67
CA PHE A 124 8.81 7.41 -21.36
C PHE A 124 10.24 7.76 -20.90
N SER A 125 10.43 9.00 -20.46
CA SER A 125 11.67 9.45 -19.84
C SER A 125 11.87 8.80 -18.46
N ASP A 126 13.13 8.72 -18.00
CA ASP A 126 13.46 8.21 -16.66
C ASP A 126 12.65 8.93 -15.55
N LEU A 127 12.35 10.21 -15.76
CA LEU A 127 11.56 11.02 -14.84
C LEU A 127 10.07 10.63 -14.85
N GLU A 128 9.48 10.36 -16.01
CA GLU A 128 8.09 9.91 -16.10
C GLU A 128 7.91 8.51 -15.54
N ILE A 129 8.85 7.60 -15.80
CA ILE A 129 8.86 6.26 -15.19
C ILE A 129 8.96 6.39 -13.67
N PHE A 130 9.88 7.22 -13.17
CA PHE A 130 10.00 7.52 -11.74
C PHE A 130 8.69 8.06 -11.15
N ILE A 131 8.07 9.07 -11.76
CA ILE A 131 6.85 9.70 -11.24
C ILE A 131 5.71 8.69 -11.14
N ASN A 132 5.51 7.88 -12.18
CA ASN A 132 4.46 6.86 -12.20
C ASN A 132 4.71 5.76 -11.15
N ILE A 133 5.94 5.24 -11.08
CA ILE A 133 6.31 4.20 -10.11
C ILE A 133 6.21 4.73 -8.68
N PHE A 134 6.77 5.91 -8.41
CA PHE A 134 6.70 6.52 -7.08
C PHE A 134 5.25 6.81 -6.70
N GLY A 135 4.45 7.36 -7.61
CA GLY A 135 3.01 7.57 -7.41
C GLY A 135 2.26 6.28 -7.08
N LEU A 136 2.56 5.19 -7.78
CA LEU A 136 1.97 3.87 -7.52
C LEU A 136 2.46 3.24 -6.22
N LEU A 137 3.72 3.44 -5.82
CA LEU A 137 4.24 3.01 -4.52
C LEU A 137 3.56 3.79 -3.38
N VAL A 138 3.40 5.10 -3.52
CA VAL A 138 2.65 5.94 -2.57
C VAL A 138 1.19 5.47 -2.46
N ALA A 139 0.54 5.25 -3.61
CA ALA A 139 -0.83 4.77 -3.65
C ALA A 139 -0.98 3.37 -3.01
N SER A 140 -0.13 2.41 -3.37
CA SER A 140 -0.19 1.03 -2.86
C SER A 140 0.20 0.92 -1.39
N PHE A 141 1.12 1.74 -0.90
CA PHE A 141 1.53 1.72 0.51
C PHE A 141 0.48 2.35 1.41
N ASP A 142 0.15 3.63 1.20
CA ASP A 142 -0.62 4.40 2.20
C ASP A 142 -2.10 4.02 2.15
N THR A 143 -2.65 3.80 0.95
CA THR A 143 -4.08 3.44 0.83
C THR A 143 -4.34 1.98 1.16
N THR A 144 -3.49 1.02 0.77
CA THR A 144 -3.71 -0.39 1.15
C THR A 144 -3.38 -0.61 2.62
N SER A 145 -2.28 -0.07 3.13
CA SER A 145 -1.98 -0.20 4.56
C SER A 145 -3.03 0.50 5.41
N SER A 146 -3.49 1.69 5.01
CA SER A 146 -4.66 2.29 5.64
C SER A 146 -5.82 1.33 5.49
N THR A 147 -6.30 0.97 4.31
CA THR A 147 -7.52 0.14 4.13
C THR A 147 -7.50 -1.17 4.91
N VAL A 148 -6.37 -1.89 4.92
CA VAL A 148 -6.17 -3.11 5.72
C VAL A 148 -6.24 -2.81 7.22
N THR A 149 -5.83 -1.61 7.64
CA THR A 149 -5.85 -1.16 9.05
C THR A 149 -7.14 -0.37 9.42
N SER A 150 -7.80 0.26 8.45
CA SER A 150 -8.73 1.41 8.56
C SER A 150 -9.10 1.98 7.17
N ILE A 151 -10.36 1.85 6.76
CA ILE A 151 -10.87 2.22 5.42
C ILE A 151 -11.01 3.75 5.25
N PHE A 152 -10.22 4.47 4.42
CA PHE A 152 -10.53 5.89 4.07
C PHE A 152 -10.17 6.44 2.65
N TRP A 153 -11.21 6.98 2.01
CA TRP A 153 -11.35 8.25 1.23
C TRP A 153 -12.51 9.02 1.94
N THR A 154 -12.90 10.27 1.65
CA THR A 154 -14.15 10.83 2.25
C THR A 154 -15.43 10.26 1.62
N VAL A 155 -15.41 8.96 1.35
CA VAL A 155 -16.57 8.07 1.40
C VAL A 155 -17.28 8.11 2.74
N HIS A 156 -16.61 8.54 3.81
CA HIS A 156 -17.16 8.49 5.17
C HIS A 156 -18.52 9.18 5.28
N SER A 157 -18.76 10.28 4.57
CA SER A 157 -20.06 10.95 4.55
C SER A 157 -21.14 10.14 3.81
N SER A 158 -20.79 9.51 2.69
CA SER A 158 -21.73 8.71 1.88
C SER A 158 -22.00 7.35 2.53
N HIS A 159 -20.96 6.66 3.00
CA HIS A 159 -21.00 5.37 3.69
C HIS A 159 -21.66 5.47 5.07
N LYS A 160 -21.62 6.65 5.70
CA LYS A 160 -22.35 6.92 6.94
C LYS A 160 -23.72 7.56 6.75
N ASN A 161 -24.20 7.68 5.51
CA ASN A 161 -25.51 8.24 5.26
C ASN A 161 -26.60 7.22 5.64
N PRO A 162 -27.42 7.47 6.68
CA PRO A 162 -28.43 6.52 7.12
C PRO A 162 -29.54 6.28 6.09
N LYS A 163 -29.66 7.16 5.07
CA LYS A 163 -30.56 6.96 3.92
C LYS A 163 -30.18 5.73 3.09
N TYR A 164 -28.88 5.43 3.00
CA TYR A 164 -28.36 4.36 2.15
C TYR A 164 -27.79 3.19 2.97
N PHE A 165 -27.37 3.45 4.21
CA PHE A 165 -26.79 2.45 5.11
C PHE A 165 -27.49 2.48 6.46
N ARG A 166 -28.36 1.50 6.74
CA ARG A 166 -29.06 1.37 8.04
C ARG A 166 -28.05 1.13 9.16
N GLU A 167 -28.14 1.84 10.28
CA GLU A 167 -27.17 1.74 11.40
C GLU A 167 -25.70 1.87 10.90
N PRO A 168 -25.32 2.99 10.29
CA PRO A 168 -24.05 3.12 9.55
C PRO A 168 -22.81 2.97 10.43
N GLU A 169 -22.93 3.16 11.74
CA GLU A 169 -21.83 3.02 12.71
C GLU A 169 -21.58 1.56 13.11
N LYS A 170 -22.46 0.63 12.76
CA LYS A 170 -22.32 -0.80 13.06
C LYS A 170 -21.53 -1.49 11.93
N PHE A 171 -20.55 -2.31 12.27
CA PHE A 171 -19.95 -3.22 11.28
C PHE A 171 -20.90 -4.40 11.03
N ASP A 172 -21.44 -4.49 9.82
CA ASP A 172 -22.36 -5.57 9.43
C ASP A 172 -22.10 -5.91 7.94
N PRO A 173 -21.44 -7.05 7.66
CA PRO A 173 -21.16 -7.49 6.29
C PRO A 173 -22.39 -7.90 5.49
N SER A 174 -23.50 -8.31 6.14
CA SER A 174 -24.67 -8.85 5.41
C SER A 174 -25.41 -7.80 4.59
N ARG A 175 -25.06 -6.51 4.75
CA ARG A 175 -25.52 -5.39 3.93
C ARG A 175 -25.21 -5.55 2.44
N PHE A 176 -24.31 -6.47 2.09
CA PHE A 176 -23.84 -6.71 0.73
C PHE A 176 -24.32 -8.04 0.13
N ASP A 177 -25.17 -8.82 0.83
CA ASP A 177 -25.59 -10.16 0.39
C ASP A 177 -26.65 -10.18 -0.73
N GLU A 178 -27.32 -9.05 -1.01
CA GLU A 178 -28.36 -8.91 -2.06
C GLU A 178 -27.90 -8.04 -3.27
N SER A 179 -28.75 -7.13 -3.77
CA SER A 179 -28.45 -6.21 -4.88
C SER A 179 -27.37 -5.17 -4.54
N GLY A 180 -26.86 -5.18 -3.31
CA GLY A 180 -25.84 -4.28 -2.81
C GLY A 180 -26.36 -2.84 -2.64
N PRO A 181 -25.47 -1.94 -2.20
CA PRO A 181 -25.80 -0.54 -2.03
C PRO A 181 -26.13 0.13 -3.38
N ALA A 182 -27.04 1.11 -3.36
CA ALA A 182 -27.44 1.84 -4.56
C ALA A 182 -26.22 2.43 -5.31
N PRO A 183 -26.28 2.56 -6.66
CA PRO A 183 -25.15 3.08 -7.44
C PRO A 183 -24.61 4.41 -6.88
N TYR A 184 -23.29 4.55 -6.86
CA TYR A 184 -22.56 5.71 -6.33
C TYR A 184 -22.73 6.00 -4.82
N THR A 185 -23.38 5.11 -4.05
CA THR A 185 -23.47 5.26 -2.59
C THR A 185 -22.33 4.56 -1.86
N PHE A 186 -21.79 3.47 -2.43
CA PHE A 186 -20.61 2.77 -1.95
C PHE A 186 -19.44 2.92 -2.93
N VAL A 187 -18.60 3.94 -2.73
CA VAL A 187 -17.49 4.29 -3.66
C VAL A 187 -16.10 4.31 -3.00
N PRO A 188 -15.66 3.25 -2.31
CA PRO A 188 -14.34 3.21 -1.64
C PRO A 188 -13.14 3.40 -2.58
N PHE A 189 -13.35 3.17 -3.88
CA PHE A 189 -12.34 3.31 -4.93
C PHE A 189 -12.69 4.43 -5.94
N GLY A 190 -13.57 5.35 -5.56
CA GLY A 190 -14.12 6.38 -6.45
C GLY A 190 -15.15 5.84 -7.43
N GLY A 191 -15.38 6.56 -8.53
CA GLY A 191 -16.34 6.20 -9.57
C GLY A 191 -16.11 7.00 -10.86
N GLY A 192 -16.72 6.54 -11.96
CA GLY A 192 -16.57 7.19 -13.27
C GLY A 192 -15.14 7.14 -13.83
N PRO A 193 -14.73 8.12 -14.66
CA PRO A 193 -13.39 8.16 -15.27
C PRO A 193 -12.23 8.25 -14.26
N GLY A 194 -12.49 8.74 -13.05
CA GLY A 194 -11.51 8.82 -11.95
C GLY A 194 -11.49 7.60 -11.03
N MET A 195 -12.04 6.45 -11.46
CA MET A 195 -12.02 5.23 -10.66
C MET A 195 -10.59 4.74 -10.44
N CYS A 196 -10.29 4.28 -9.22
CA CYS A 196 -8.97 3.79 -8.85
C CYS A 196 -8.52 2.65 -9.78
N PRO A 197 -7.40 2.80 -10.51
CA PRO A 197 -6.87 1.73 -11.35
C PRO A 197 -6.35 0.54 -10.53
N GLY A 198 -5.98 0.77 -9.27
CA GLY A 198 -5.48 -0.25 -8.34
C GLY A 198 -6.56 -1.04 -7.60
N LYS A 199 -7.85 -0.86 -7.91
CA LYS A 199 -8.97 -1.47 -7.17
C LYS A 199 -8.88 -2.99 -7.05
N GLU A 200 -8.70 -3.70 -8.16
CA GLU A 200 -8.67 -5.17 -8.13
C GLU A 200 -7.37 -5.70 -7.51
N TYR A 201 -6.27 -4.97 -7.68
CA TYR A 201 -5.02 -5.24 -6.96
C TYR A 201 -5.21 -5.14 -5.44
N ALA A 202 -5.76 -4.04 -4.95
CA ALA A 202 -5.98 -3.80 -3.53
C ALA A 202 -6.94 -4.85 -2.93
N LYS A 203 -8.04 -5.18 -3.63
CA LYS A 203 -8.96 -6.23 -3.18
C LYS A 203 -8.26 -7.59 -3.05
N LEU A 204 -7.45 -7.97 -4.03
CA LEU A 204 -6.71 -9.23 -3.98
C LEU A 204 -5.69 -9.24 -2.82
N GLU A 205 -4.94 -8.15 -2.64
CA GLU A 205 -3.99 -7.98 -1.55
C GLU A 205 -4.66 -8.13 -0.18
N ILE A 206 -5.77 -7.41 0.03
CA ILE A 206 -6.57 -7.44 1.25
C ILE A 206 -7.07 -8.87 1.51
N LEU A 207 -7.68 -9.52 0.52
CA LEU A 207 -8.27 -10.85 0.68
C LEU A 207 -7.21 -11.91 1.00
N VAL A 208 -6.08 -11.90 0.28
CA VAL A 208 -4.98 -12.86 0.50
C VAL A 208 -4.36 -12.67 1.88
N PHE A 209 -4.11 -11.42 2.28
CA PHE A 209 -3.53 -11.14 3.59
C PHE A 209 -4.51 -11.52 4.72
N MET A 210 -5.78 -11.09 4.62
CA MET A 210 -6.82 -11.43 5.59
C MET A 210 -7.02 -12.94 5.71
N HIS A 211 -7.09 -13.67 4.59
CA HIS A 211 -7.20 -15.12 4.58
C HIS A 211 -6.08 -15.76 5.40
N ASN A 212 -4.83 -15.38 5.15
CA ASN A 212 -3.69 -15.92 5.88
C ASN A 212 -3.72 -15.54 7.37
N VAL A 213 -4.16 -14.33 7.74
CA VAL A 213 -4.30 -13.93 9.14
C VAL A 213 -5.38 -14.74 9.86
N VAL A 214 -6.61 -14.78 9.33
CA VAL A 214 -7.76 -15.39 10.03
C VAL A 214 -7.72 -16.92 10.08
N THR A 215 -7.07 -17.56 9.10
CA THR A 215 -6.90 -19.02 9.07
C THR A 215 -5.75 -19.51 9.95
N ARG A 216 -4.89 -18.60 10.44
CA ARG A 216 -3.73 -18.93 11.28
C ARG A 216 -3.86 -18.47 12.71
N PHE A 217 -4.55 -17.36 12.94
CA PHE A 217 -4.64 -16.73 14.26
C PHE A 217 -6.07 -16.36 14.62
N LYS A 218 -6.40 -16.53 15.89
CA LYS A 218 -7.44 -15.77 16.57
C LYS A 218 -6.81 -14.52 17.19
N LEU A 219 -7.40 -13.36 16.93
CA LEU A 219 -6.89 -12.06 17.35
C LEU A 219 -7.73 -11.50 18.51
N GLU A 220 -7.07 -10.99 19.54
CA GLU A 220 -7.71 -10.27 20.64
C GLU A 220 -7.10 -8.87 20.77
N LYS A 221 -7.93 -7.83 20.77
CA LYS A 221 -7.45 -6.46 20.98
C LYS A 221 -6.90 -6.34 22.40
N THR A 222 -5.66 -5.85 22.52
CA THR A 222 -5.10 -5.51 23.84
C THR A 222 -5.62 -4.17 24.36
N ILE A 223 -6.11 -3.30 23.45
CA ILE A 223 -6.76 -2.03 23.75
C ILE A 223 -8.15 -2.05 23.11
N PRO A 224 -9.23 -2.32 23.87
CA PRO A 224 -10.58 -2.46 23.32
C PRO A 224 -11.09 -1.19 22.61
N ASP A 225 -10.89 -0.01 23.20
CA ASP A 225 -11.42 1.27 22.71
C ASP A 225 -10.31 2.19 22.21
N GLU A 226 -9.34 1.61 21.48
CA GLU A 226 -8.24 2.37 20.89
C GLU A 226 -8.79 3.49 20.00
N LYS A 227 -8.31 4.71 20.22
CA LYS A 227 -8.71 5.87 19.45
C LYS A 227 -8.23 5.74 18.00
N ILE A 228 -9.10 6.16 17.07
CA ILE A 228 -8.75 6.35 15.67
C ILE A 228 -8.36 7.81 15.45
N VAL A 229 -7.15 8.03 14.95
CA VAL A 229 -6.64 9.34 14.54
C VAL A 229 -6.74 9.52 13.03
N TYR A 230 -6.94 10.76 12.61
CA TYR A 230 -7.15 11.13 11.22
C TYR A 230 -6.03 12.05 10.77
N TYR A 231 -5.18 11.54 9.89
CA TYR A 231 -4.20 12.35 9.16
C TYR A 231 -4.60 12.36 7.68
N THR A 232 -3.90 11.59 6.86
CA THR A 232 -4.19 11.30 5.45
C THR A 232 -5.24 10.20 5.31
N SER A 233 -5.39 9.43 6.38
CA SER A 233 -6.12 8.19 6.50
C SER A 233 -6.48 7.99 7.98
N ALA A 234 -7.53 7.22 8.26
CA ALA A 234 -7.81 6.78 9.63
C ALA A 234 -6.75 5.76 10.04
N MET A 235 -6.23 5.87 11.26
CA MET A 235 -5.31 4.90 11.80
C MET A 235 -5.54 4.73 13.30
N PRO A 236 -5.34 3.52 13.85
CA PRO A 236 -5.31 3.27 15.28
C PRO A 236 -4.10 3.98 15.90
N GLU A 237 -4.32 4.81 16.92
CA GLU A 237 -3.32 5.71 17.51
C GLU A 237 -2.08 4.98 18.03
N CYS A 238 -2.25 3.78 18.58
CA CYS A 238 -1.19 2.93 19.11
C CYS A 238 -0.76 1.81 18.15
N GLY A 239 -1.29 1.80 16.92
CA GLY A 239 -0.94 0.86 15.87
C GLY A 239 -1.65 -0.50 15.95
N LEU A 240 -2.79 -0.57 16.64
CA LEU A 240 -3.61 -1.78 16.81
C LEU A 240 -2.81 -2.96 17.40
N PRO A 241 -2.42 -2.88 18.69
CA PRO A 241 -1.79 -4.01 19.36
C PRO A 241 -2.80 -5.13 19.62
N VAL A 242 -2.54 -6.29 19.03
CA VAL A 242 -3.37 -7.50 19.15
C VAL A 242 -2.57 -8.65 19.74
N ARG A 243 -3.20 -9.42 20.64
CA ARG A 243 -2.69 -10.70 21.10
C ARG A 243 -3.04 -11.78 20.08
N LEU A 244 -2.04 -12.59 19.72
CA LEU A 244 -2.16 -13.68 18.78
C LEU A 244 -2.42 -14.98 19.55
N GLN A 245 -3.48 -15.68 19.18
CA GLN A 245 -3.73 -17.06 19.57
C GLN A 245 -3.66 -17.92 18.30
N PRO A 246 -2.54 -18.62 18.05
CA PRO A 246 -2.45 -19.52 16.90
C PRO A 246 -3.57 -20.55 16.96
N HIS A 247 -4.22 -20.83 15.82
CA HIS A 247 -5.10 -21.98 15.76
C HIS A 247 -4.25 -23.23 15.98
N GLY A 248 -4.72 -24.14 16.84
CA GLY A 248 -4.03 -25.40 17.09
C GLY A 248 -3.74 -26.13 15.78
N LYS A 249 -2.53 -26.68 15.63
CA LYS A 249 -2.22 -27.60 14.53
C LYS A 249 -3.01 -28.89 14.70
#